data_AF-A0A3R6XPI3-F1
#
_entry.id   AF-A0A3R6XPI3-F1
#
_cell.length_a   1.000
_cell.length_b   1.000
_cell.length_c   1.000
_cell.angle_alpha   90.00
_cell.angle_beta   90.00
_cell.angle_gamma   90.00
#
_symmetry.space_group_name_H-M   'P 1'
#
loop_
_entity.id
_entity.type
_entity.pdbx_description
1 polymer ?
#
loop_
_entity_poly.entity_id
_entity_poly.type
_entity_poly.pdbx_seq_one_letter_code
_entity_poly.pdbx_strand_id
1 'polypeptide(L)'
;MSSLVVTIADGGSGDGGTSTPSTTPASRSCQDVAKELDVDVSQGLSIAQISDRQKQYGRNVLENDEPESLVMKFLDQFKNPLNLLLVASGGVSVLMGHVDDAISIVVALTIVVTVAFVQEYRSEKTLDALKELVPPRARAIDAADLVPGDVVLLSTGDRIPADARLVEAIDLDVDESSLTGETHV
;
A
#
# COMPACT_ATOMS: atom_id res chain seq x y z
N MET A 1 -17.41 13.57 21.52
CA MET A 1 -18.34 13.45 20.38
C MET A 1 -17.80 12.32 19.52
N SER A 2 -18.62 11.31 19.27
CA SER A 2 -18.18 10.01 18.77
C SER A 2 -18.82 9.79 17.41
N SER A 3 -18.04 9.54 16.37
CA SER A 3 -18.55 9.30 15.02
C SER A 3 -18.51 7.81 14.71
N LEU A 4 -19.62 7.25 14.23
CA LEU A 4 -19.78 5.84 13.91
C LEU A 4 -19.64 5.66 12.39
N VAL A 5 -18.70 4.81 11.98
CA VAL A 5 -18.37 4.58 10.57
C VAL A 5 -18.43 3.09 10.29
N VAL A 6 -19.06 2.68 9.18
CA VAL A 6 -19.09 1.29 8.73
C VAL A 6 -17.95 1.09 7.75
N THR A 7 -17.03 0.18 8.05
CA THR A 7 -15.95 -0.20 7.15
C THR A 7 -16.51 -0.96 5.95
N ILE A 8 -16.12 -0.54 4.74
CA ILE A 8 -16.41 -1.25 3.50
C ILE A 8 -15.06 -1.67 2.95
N ALA A 9 -14.69 -2.93 3.13
CA ALA A 9 -13.66 -3.51 2.30
C ALA A 9 -14.32 -4.02 1.02
N ASP A 10 -13.92 -3.48 -0.12
CA ASP A 10 -14.41 -3.94 -1.41
C ASP A 10 -13.77 -5.28 -1.74
N GLY A 11 -14.59 -6.32 -1.79
CA GLY A 11 -14.20 -7.60 -2.37
C GLY A 11 -14.29 -7.50 -3.88
N GLY A 12 -13.21 -7.05 -4.51
CA GLY A 12 -13.09 -6.91 -5.96
C GLY A 12 -13.54 -8.17 -6.71
N SER A 13 -14.76 -8.12 -7.24
CA SER A 13 -15.20 -9.01 -8.31
C SER A 13 -15.13 -8.20 -9.60
N GLY A 14 -14.06 -8.45 -10.37
CA GLY A 14 -13.85 -7.79 -11.65
C GLY A 14 -14.97 -8.11 -12.63
N ASP A 15 -15.86 -7.14 -12.87
CA ASP A 15 -16.72 -7.10 -14.04
C ASP A 15 -16.46 -5.78 -14.80
N GLY A 16 -16.35 -5.90 -16.12
CA GLY A 16 -15.79 -4.90 -17.03
C GLY A 16 -16.74 -3.74 -17.33
N GLY A 17 -17.07 -2.96 -16.31
CA GLY A 17 -17.74 -1.66 -16.42
C GLY A 17 -16.86 -0.55 -15.84
N THR A 18 -16.86 0.63 -16.46
CA THR A 18 -16.06 1.83 -16.14
C THR A 18 -16.40 2.49 -14.78
N SER A 19 -16.67 1.72 -13.74
CA SER A 19 -16.89 2.21 -12.37
C SER A 19 -15.81 1.60 -11.47
N THR A 20 -14.92 2.44 -10.96
CA THR A 20 -13.92 2.01 -9.98
C THR A 20 -14.62 1.41 -8.74
N PRO A 21 -14.02 0.36 -8.14
CA PRO A 21 -14.55 -0.37 -6.98
C PRO A 21 -15.14 0.53 -5.86
N SER A 22 -14.49 1.66 -5.58
CA SER A 22 -14.86 2.63 -4.54
C SER A 22 -16.06 3.55 -4.85
N THR A 23 -16.56 3.63 -6.09
CA THR A 23 -17.62 4.60 -6.47
C THR A 23 -19.02 4.13 -6.10
N THR A 24 -19.23 2.82 -6.01
CA THR A 24 -20.55 2.20 -5.80
C THR A 24 -21.11 2.43 -4.39
N PRO A 25 -20.33 2.31 -3.30
CA PRO A 25 -20.87 2.47 -1.95
C PRO A 25 -21.02 3.95 -1.55
N ALA A 26 -20.17 4.83 -2.09
CA ALA A 26 -20.21 6.26 -1.77
C ALA A 26 -21.49 6.97 -2.26
N SER A 27 -22.11 6.44 -3.32
CA SER A 27 -23.33 6.97 -3.93
C SER A 27 -24.63 6.38 -3.36
N ARG A 28 -24.56 5.36 -2.48
CA ARG A 28 -25.72 4.66 -1.91
C ARG A 28 -26.00 5.06 -0.46
N SER A 29 -27.24 4.95 0.02
CA SER A 29 -27.54 5.27 1.42
C SER A 29 -26.82 4.30 2.37
N CYS A 30 -26.52 4.74 3.60
CA CYS A 30 -25.88 3.88 4.60
C CYS A 30 -26.71 2.61 4.89
N GLN A 31 -28.04 2.71 4.82
CA GLN A 31 -28.95 1.58 5.02
C GLN A 31 -28.88 0.56 3.88
N ASP A 32 -28.71 1.01 2.64
CA ASP A 32 -28.60 0.10 1.49
C ASP A 32 -27.29 -0.67 1.54
N VAL A 33 -26.20 0.01 1.89
CA VAL A 33 -24.89 -0.63 2.09
C VAL A 33 -24.94 -1.63 3.25
N ALA A 34 -25.55 -1.26 4.38
CA ALA A 34 -25.70 -2.16 5.52
C ALA A 34 -26.50 -3.42 5.17
N LYS A 35 -27.56 -3.29 4.34
CA LYS A 35 -28.32 -4.44 3.83
C LYS A 35 -27.52 -5.29 2.85
N GLU A 36 -26.76 -4.67 1.96
CA GLU A 36 -25.91 -5.38 0.99
C GLU A 36 -24.82 -6.20 1.69
N LEU A 37 -24.25 -5.65 2.77
CA LEU A 37 -23.26 -6.33 3.60
C LEU A 37 -23.87 -7.20 4.70
N ASP A 38 -25.21 -7.33 4.76
CA ASP A 38 -25.94 -8.09 5.80
C ASP A 38 -25.45 -7.77 7.22
N VAL A 39 -25.36 -6.49 7.55
CA VAL A 39 -24.88 -5.98 8.85
C VAL A 39 -25.94 -5.12 9.52
N ASP A 40 -26.16 -5.39 10.81
CA ASP A 40 -26.88 -4.47 11.69
C ASP A 40 -25.90 -3.44 12.25
N VAL A 41 -26.09 -2.17 11.85
CA VAL A 41 -25.23 -1.05 12.25
C VAL A 41 -25.22 -0.82 13.77
N SER A 42 -26.27 -1.22 14.48
CA SER A 42 -26.41 -1.03 15.93
C SER A 42 -25.74 -2.13 16.75
N GLN A 43 -25.62 -3.33 16.20
CA GLN A 43 -25.05 -4.51 16.87
C GLN A 43 -23.64 -4.86 16.36
N GLY A 44 -23.31 -4.44 15.14
CA GLY A 44 -22.10 -4.84 14.45
C GLY A 44 -22.14 -6.31 13.99
N LEU A 45 -20.96 -6.85 13.69
CA LEU A 45 -20.79 -8.24 13.26
C LEU A 45 -20.57 -9.19 14.44
N SER A 46 -21.07 -10.41 14.30
CA SER A 46 -20.72 -11.50 15.21
C SER A 46 -19.33 -12.07 14.92
N ILE A 47 -18.69 -12.64 15.94
CA ILE A 47 -17.35 -13.27 15.82
C ILE A 47 -17.33 -14.36 14.74
N ALA A 48 -18.44 -15.09 14.56
CA ALA A 48 -18.57 -16.11 13.52
C ALA A 48 -18.54 -15.48 12.11
N GLN A 49 -19.30 -14.40 11.89
CA GLN A 49 -19.29 -13.67 10.62
C GLN A 49 -17.92 -13.06 10.33
N ILE A 50 -17.22 -12.55 11.34
CA ILE A 50 -15.86 -12.02 11.19
C ILE A 50 -14.93 -13.13 10.70
N SER A 51 -14.94 -14.30 11.34
CA SER A 51 -14.06 -15.41 10.95
C SER A 51 -14.33 -15.91 9.53
N ASP A 52 -15.59 -15.97 9.12
CA ASP A 52 -15.95 -16.39 7.76
C ASP A 52 -15.57 -15.34 6.72
N ARG A 53 -15.74 -14.05 7.03
CA ARG A 53 -15.29 -12.95 6.16
C ARG A 53 -13.78 -12.87 6.05
N GLN A 54 -13.03 -13.11 7.13
CA GLN A 54 -11.57 -13.17 7.08
C GLN A 54 -11.07 -14.29 6.15
N LYS A 55 -11.79 -15.42 6.05
CA LYS A 55 -11.46 -16.49 5.08
C LYS A 55 -11.79 -16.11 3.65
N GLN A 56 -12.84 -15.32 3.45
CA GLN A 56 -13.31 -14.93 2.12
C GLN A 56 -12.52 -13.75 1.53
N TYR A 57 -12.25 -12.73 2.33
CA TYR A 57 -11.65 -11.46 1.91
C TYR A 57 -10.17 -11.33 2.29
N GLY A 58 -9.67 -12.18 3.19
CA GLY A 58 -8.31 -12.07 3.70
C GLY A 58 -8.18 -11.01 4.80
N ARG A 59 -6.93 -10.70 5.17
CA ARG A 59 -6.60 -9.66 6.17
C ARG A 59 -6.55 -8.29 5.49
N ASN A 60 -6.92 -7.25 6.22
CA ASN A 60 -6.83 -5.86 5.78
C ASN A 60 -5.39 -5.34 5.89
N VAL A 61 -4.50 -5.94 5.09
CA VAL A 61 -3.10 -5.58 5.01
C VAL A 61 -2.78 -5.43 3.53
N LEU A 62 -2.16 -4.31 3.17
CA LEU A 62 -1.62 -4.14 1.83
C LEU A 62 -0.56 -5.22 1.61
N GLU A 63 -0.70 -6.00 0.53
CA GLU A 63 0.34 -6.92 0.10
C GLU A 63 1.63 -6.13 -0.03
N ASN A 64 2.60 -6.41 0.84
CA ASN A 64 3.95 -5.94 0.62
C ASN A 64 4.45 -6.76 -0.56
N ASP A 65 4.79 -6.09 -1.67
CA ASP A 65 5.43 -6.72 -2.81
C ASP A 65 6.49 -7.68 -2.28
N GLU A 66 6.41 -8.96 -2.69
CA GLU A 66 7.40 -9.94 -2.30
C GLU A 66 8.78 -9.32 -2.55
N PRO A 67 9.70 -9.35 -1.58
CA PRO A 67 11.00 -8.73 -1.76
C PRO A 67 11.65 -9.38 -2.97
N GLU A 68 11.68 -8.66 -4.10
CA GLU A 68 12.28 -9.21 -5.32
C GLU A 68 13.68 -9.69 -4.96
N SER A 69 14.02 -10.92 -5.36
CA SER A 69 15.30 -11.49 -5.00
C SER A 69 16.42 -10.53 -5.41
N LEU A 70 17.40 -10.30 -4.52
CA LEU A 70 18.50 -9.37 -4.76
C LEU A 70 19.22 -9.65 -6.10
N VAL A 71 19.24 -10.91 -6.53
CA VAL A 71 19.80 -11.35 -7.82
C VAL A 71 18.95 -10.87 -9.00
N MET A 72 17.61 -10.90 -8.87
CA MET A 72 16.71 -10.39 -9.90
C MET A 72 16.80 -8.86 -10.02
N LYS A 73 16.83 -8.14 -8.90
CA LYS A 73 17.10 -6.69 -8.88
C LYS A 73 18.45 -6.34 -9.53
N PHE A 74 19.49 -7.15 -9.28
CA PHE A 74 20.80 -6.99 -9.91
C PHE A 74 20.77 -7.25 -11.43
N LEU A 75 20.07 -8.28 -11.89
CA LEU A 75 19.89 -8.56 -13.32
C LEU A 75 19.10 -7.45 -14.02
N ASP A 76 18.12 -6.86 -13.35
CA ASP A 76 17.31 -5.78 -13.92
C ASP A 76 18.13 -4.48 -14.13
N GLN A 77 19.17 -4.26 -13.32
CA GLN A 77 20.11 -3.16 -13.55
C GLN A 77 20.83 -3.24 -14.91
N PHE A 78 21.00 -4.42 -15.51
CA PHE A 78 21.59 -4.55 -16.85
C PHE A 78 20.65 -4.08 -17.97
N LYS A 79 19.34 -3.98 -17.71
CA LYS A 79 18.37 -3.40 -18.65
C LYS A 79 18.42 -1.87 -18.68
N ASN A 80 19.05 -1.24 -17.69
CA ASN A 80 19.20 0.21 -17.65
C ASN A 80 20.12 0.66 -18.82
N PRO A 81 19.66 1.59 -19.69
CA PRO A 81 20.42 2.02 -20.86
C PRO A 81 21.81 2.60 -20.52
N LEU A 82 21.97 3.19 -19.33
CA LEU A 82 23.27 3.71 -18.86
C LEU A 82 24.25 2.56 -18.53
N ASN A 83 23.78 1.50 -17.87
CA ASN A 83 24.60 0.33 -17.58
C ASN A 83 24.95 -0.46 -18.84
N LEU A 84 24.02 -0.59 -19.78
CA LEU A 84 24.27 -1.23 -21.07
C LEU A 84 25.38 -0.49 -21.85
N LEU A 85 25.37 0.85 -21.82
CA LEU A 85 26.40 1.70 -22.42
C LEU A 85 27.78 1.45 -21.78
N LEU A 86 27.85 1.32 -20.45
CA LEU A 86 29.09 1.04 -19.74
C LEU A 86 29.65 -0.36 -20.05
N VAL A 87 28.79 -1.38 -20.07
CA VAL A 87 29.18 -2.75 -20.43
C VAL A 87 29.69 -2.80 -21.88
N ALA A 88 29.01 -2.11 -22.80
CA ALA A 88 29.47 -1.97 -24.18
C ALA A 88 30.84 -1.28 -24.28
N SER A 89 31.04 -0.18 -23.53
CA SER A 89 32.31 0.55 -23.47
C SER A 89 33.46 -0.31 -22.95
N GLY A 90 33.24 -1.06 -21.87
CA GLY A 90 34.22 -2.03 -21.35
C GLY A 90 34.56 -3.13 -22.38
N GLY A 91 33.55 -3.63 -23.08
CA GLY A 91 33.74 -4.60 -24.18
C GLY A 91 34.59 -4.05 -25.32
N VAL A 92 34.35 -2.81 -25.76
CA VAL A 92 35.16 -2.14 -26.79
C VAL A 92 36.61 -1.95 -26.33
N SER A 93 36.81 -1.55 -25.08
CA SER A 93 38.15 -1.32 -24.50
C SER A 93 39.00 -2.60 -24.44
N VAL A 94 38.40 -3.72 -24.05
CA VAL A 94 39.04 -5.04 -24.08
C VAL A 94 39.36 -5.48 -25.51
N LEU A 95 38.46 -5.23 -26.46
CA LEU A 95 38.67 -5.53 -27.89
C LEU A 95 39.86 -4.77 -28.48
N MET A 96 40.14 -3.57 -27.95
CA MET A 96 41.27 -2.74 -28.35
C MET A 96 42.60 -3.19 -27.71
N GLY A 97 42.56 -4.11 -26.73
CA GLY A 97 43.73 -4.60 -26.00
C GLY A 97 44.18 -3.70 -24.85
N HIS A 98 43.39 -2.68 -24.51
CA HIS A 98 43.67 -1.71 -23.45
C HIS A 98 43.12 -2.21 -22.10
N VAL A 99 43.81 -3.21 -21.53
CA VAL A 99 43.33 -3.89 -20.31
C VAL A 99 43.32 -2.94 -19.10
N ASP A 100 44.24 -1.97 -19.04
CA ASP A 100 44.31 -0.96 -17.97
C ASP A 100 43.08 -0.02 -17.97
N ASP A 101 42.60 0.34 -19.16
CA ASP A 101 41.41 1.18 -19.32
C ASP A 101 40.14 0.39 -18.94
N ALA A 102 40.05 -0.88 -19.34
CA ALA A 102 38.97 -1.77 -18.97
C ALA A 102 38.88 -1.99 -17.44
N ILE A 103 40.01 -2.16 -16.76
CA ILE A 103 40.06 -2.28 -15.29
C ILE A 103 39.53 -1.00 -14.63
N SER A 104 39.92 0.17 -15.13
CA SER A 104 39.45 1.47 -14.61
C SER A 104 37.93 1.62 -14.74
N ILE A 105 37.36 1.19 -15.88
CA ILE A 105 35.91 1.21 -16.11
C ILE A 105 35.17 0.26 -15.14
N VAL A 106 35.69 -0.95 -14.93
CA VAL A 106 35.09 -1.93 -14.01
C VAL A 106 35.10 -1.43 -12.56
N VAL A 107 36.20 -0.80 -12.12
CA VAL A 107 36.30 -0.21 -10.79
C VAL A 107 35.30 0.93 -10.61
N ALA A 108 35.21 1.85 -11.57
CA ALA A 108 34.24 2.95 -11.54
C ALA A 108 32.80 2.44 -11.50
N LEU A 109 32.47 1.43 -12.30
CA LEU A 109 31.15 0.81 -12.34
C LEU A 109 30.79 0.13 -11.02
N THR A 110 31.75 -0.56 -10.40
CA THR A 110 31.58 -1.20 -9.09
C THR A 110 31.21 -0.16 -8.03
N ILE A 111 31.88 0.99 -8.02
CA ILE A 111 31.57 2.09 -7.10
C ILE A 111 30.16 2.63 -7.36
N VAL A 112 29.81 2.92 -8.62
CA VAL A 112 28.49 3.47 -8.99
C VAL A 112 27.37 2.51 -8.60
N VAL A 113 27.49 1.22 -8.91
CA VAL A 113 26.49 0.19 -8.55
C VAL A 113 26.37 0.05 -7.03
N THR A 114 27.49 0.07 -6.30
CA THR A 114 27.48 -0.01 -4.83
C THR A 114 26.77 1.19 -4.22
N VAL A 115 27.05 2.40 -4.71
CA VAL A 115 26.38 3.63 -4.24
C VAL A 115 24.89 3.57 -4.56
N ALA A 116 24.52 3.16 -5.77
CA ALA A 116 23.11 3.00 -6.16
C ALA A 116 22.38 1.99 -5.26
N PHE A 117 22.99 0.83 -4.98
CA PHE A 117 22.42 -0.18 -4.09
C PHE A 117 22.21 0.35 -2.66
N VAL A 118 23.19 1.08 -2.12
CA VAL A 118 23.08 1.69 -0.78
C VAL A 118 22.00 2.77 -0.75
N GLN A 119 21.86 3.56 -1.81
CA GLN A 119 20.80 4.58 -1.92
C GLN A 119 19.41 3.96 -2.02
N GLU A 120 19.26 2.87 -2.78
CA GLU A 120 18.02 2.12 -2.92
C GLU A 120 17.62 1.51 -1.57
N TYR A 121 18.53 0.77 -0.94
CA TYR A 121 18.29 0.12 0.35
C TYR A 121 17.90 1.12 1.46
N ARG A 122 18.50 2.32 1.44
CA ARG A 122 18.16 3.37 2.42
C ARG A 122 16.78 3.98 2.16
N SER A 123 16.37 4.08 0.90
CA SER A 123 15.06 4.60 0.50
C SER A 123 13.94 3.63 0.92
N GLU A 124 14.10 2.34 0.64
CA GLU A 124 13.16 1.29 1.06
C GLU A 124 12.97 1.27 2.58
N LYS A 125 14.07 1.29 3.35
CA LYS A 125 14.01 1.26 4.82
C LYS A 125 13.31 2.48 5.44
N THR A 126 13.35 3.63 4.77
CA THR A 126 12.67 4.85 5.23
C THR A 126 11.15 4.73 5.03
N LEU A 127 10.72 4.09 3.94
CA LEU A 127 9.31 3.83 3.67
C LEU A 127 8.74 2.77 4.63
N ASP A 128 9.48 1.70 4.89
CA ASP A 128 9.05 0.65 5.83
C ASP A 128 8.97 1.17 7.27
N ALA A 129 9.93 1.98 7.71
CA ALA A 129 9.89 2.59 9.04
C ALA A 129 8.69 3.54 9.21
N LEU A 130 8.24 4.20 8.14
CA LEU A 130 7.06 5.06 8.18
C LEU A 130 5.76 4.23 8.29
N LYS A 131 5.71 3.06 7.65
CA LYS A 131 4.60 2.10 7.77
C LYS A 131 4.51 1.49 9.17
N GLU A 132 5.64 1.20 9.80
CA GLU A 132 5.70 0.52 11.11
C GLU A 132 5.37 1.45 12.31
N LEU A 133 5.56 2.77 12.16
CA LEU A 133 5.38 3.73 13.26
C LEU A 133 3.91 3.99 13.64
N VAL A 134 2.93 3.59 12.84
CA VAL A 134 1.52 3.80 13.20
C VAL A 134 0.66 2.60 12.78
N PRO A 135 0.61 1.53 13.58
CA PRO A 135 -0.48 0.58 13.45
C PRO A 135 -1.79 1.33 13.77
N PRO A 136 -2.71 1.46 12.81
CA PRO A 136 -4.03 1.99 13.11
C PRO A 136 -4.69 0.96 14.03
N ARG A 137 -4.91 1.30 15.30
CA ARG A 137 -5.74 0.48 16.18
C ARG A 137 -7.16 1.01 16.08
N ALA A 138 -8.07 0.23 15.49
CA ALA A 138 -9.48 0.44 15.75
C ALA A 138 -9.72 0.07 17.22
N ARG A 139 -10.60 0.80 17.91
CA ARG A 139 -10.72 0.86 19.37
C ARG A 139 -11.00 -0.49 20.10
N ALA A 140 -11.10 -1.60 19.38
CA ALA A 140 -11.18 -2.96 19.93
C ALA A 140 -10.44 -4.05 19.10
N ILE A 141 -9.95 -3.75 17.88
CA ILE A 141 -9.43 -4.74 16.93
C ILE A 141 -8.24 -4.14 16.16
N ASP A 142 -7.24 -4.96 15.85
CA ASP A 142 -6.15 -4.55 14.96
C ASP A 142 -6.73 -4.16 13.58
N ALA A 143 -6.25 -3.07 12.98
CA ALA A 143 -6.71 -2.70 11.63
C ALA A 143 -6.44 -3.79 10.60
N ALA A 144 -5.42 -4.63 10.82
CA ALA A 144 -5.12 -5.78 9.97
C ALA A 144 -6.23 -6.85 9.97
N ASP A 145 -7.05 -6.88 11.01
CA ASP A 145 -8.08 -7.92 11.20
C ASP A 145 -9.49 -7.42 10.86
N LEU A 146 -9.62 -6.16 10.41
CA LEU A 146 -10.86 -5.58 9.92
C LEU A 146 -11.38 -6.33 8.68
N VAL A 147 -12.69 -6.54 8.64
CA VAL A 147 -13.39 -7.16 7.51
C VAL A 147 -14.46 -6.24 6.92
N PRO A 148 -14.88 -6.45 5.66
CA PRO A 148 -16.01 -5.73 5.11
C PRO A 148 -17.24 -5.83 5.99
N GLY A 149 -17.88 -4.70 6.30
CA GLY A 149 -19.06 -4.61 7.15
C GLY A 149 -18.78 -4.47 8.64
N ASP A 150 -17.52 -4.39 9.07
CA ASP A 150 -17.24 -4.02 10.46
C ASP A 150 -17.76 -2.60 10.77
N VAL A 151 -18.25 -2.41 11.99
CA VAL A 151 -18.69 -1.09 12.47
C VAL A 151 -17.62 -0.57 13.41
N VAL A 152 -16.96 0.52 13.00
CA VAL A 152 -15.86 1.13 13.75
C VAL A 152 -16.29 2.48 14.30
N LEU A 153 -15.89 2.75 15.54
CA LEU A 153 -16.08 4.04 16.17
C LEU A 153 -14.77 4.82 16.10
N LEU A 154 -14.79 5.98 15.42
CA LEU A 154 -13.65 6.88 15.30
C LEU A 154 -13.84 8.10 16.21
N SER A 155 -12.75 8.50 16.84
CA SER A 155 -12.64 9.68 17.70
C SER A 155 -11.56 10.61 17.17
N THR A 156 -11.54 11.85 17.67
CA THR A 156 -10.54 12.85 17.29
C THR A 156 -9.12 12.31 17.52
N GLY A 157 -8.30 12.33 16.47
CA GLY A 157 -6.92 11.84 16.49
C GLY A 157 -6.74 10.38 16.05
N ASP A 158 -7.83 9.64 15.85
CA ASP A 158 -7.76 8.29 15.27
C ASP A 158 -7.43 8.37 13.77
N ARG A 159 -6.59 7.43 13.30
CA ARG A 159 -6.39 7.23 11.85
C ARG A 159 -7.50 6.38 11.28
N ILE A 160 -7.94 6.71 10.06
CA ILE A 160 -8.90 5.91 9.30
C ILE A 160 -8.23 4.56 8.95
N PRO A 161 -8.74 3.42 9.44
CA PRO A 161 -8.04 2.14 9.31
C PRO A 161 -8.30 1.41 7.98
N ALA A 162 -9.38 1.78 7.28
CA ALA A 162 -9.80 1.25 5.99
C ALA A 162 -10.84 2.18 5.37
N ASP A 163 -11.11 2.02 4.08
CA ASP A 163 -12.21 2.69 3.41
C ASP A 163 -13.55 2.38 4.10
N ALA A 164 -14.34 3.42 4.33
CA ALA A 164 -15.50 3.32 5.19
C ALA A 164 -16.62 4.29 4.79
N ARG A 165 -17.85 3.88 5.06
CA ARG A 165 -19.06 4.67 4.87
C ARG A 165 -19.52 5.25 6.19
N LEU A 166 -19.65 6.56 6.21
CA LEU A 166 -20.13 7.28 7.36
C LEU A 166 -21.61 6.96 7.63
N VAL A 167 -21.91 6.58 8.87
CA VAL A 167 -23.29 6.37 9.35
C VAL A 167 -23.74 7.57 10.16
N GLU A 168 -22.93 7.95 11.15
CA GLU A 168 -23.23 9.03 12.06
C GLU A 168 -21.96 9.84 12.33
N ALA A 169 -22.07 11.16 12.23
CA ALA A 169 -20.99 12.10 12.53
C ALA A 169 -21.52 13.28 13.33
N ILE A 170 -20.66 13.77 14.21
CA ILE A 170 -20.88 15.02 14.94
C ILE A 170 -19.58 15.82 14.81
N ASP A 171 -19.64 16.96 14.13
CA ASP A 171 -18.50 17.84 13.86
C ASP A 171 -17.27 17.07 13.33
N LEU A 172 -17.49 16.19 12.34
CA LEU A 172 -16.44 15.40 11.74
C LEU A 172 -15.59 16.26 10.81
N ASP A 173 -14.29 16.30 11.11
CA ASP A 173 -13.25 16.88 10.26
C ASP A 173 -12.20 15.79 9.99
N VAL A 174 -11.75 15.67 8.74
CA VAL A 174 -10.85 14.61 8.28
C VAL A 174 -9.73 15.23 7.47
N ASP A 175 -8.49 14.91 7.87
CA ASP A 175 -7.30 15.31 7.12
C ASP A 175 -7.03 14.32 5.98
N GLU A 176 -7.37 14.72 4.76
CA GLU A 176 -7.13 13.95 3.53
C GLU A 176 -5.80 14.30 2.84
N SER A 177 -4.94 15.13 3.46
CA SER A 177 -3.70 15.62 2.83
C SER A 177 -2.76 14.50 2.38
N SER A 178 -2.77 13.35 3.08
CA SER A 178 -1.98 12.18 2.70
C SER A 178 -2.42 11.51 1.40
N LEU A 179 -3.71 11.64 1.02
CA LEU A 179 -4.30 10.99 -0.14
C LEU A 179 -4.50 11.97 -1.30
N THR A 180 -4.94 13.21 -1.01
CA THR A 180 -5.30 14.21 -2.03
C THR A 180 -4.25 15.31 -2.18
N GLY A 181 -3.37 15.49 -1.18
CA GLY A 181 -2.44 16.62 -1.11
C GLY A 181 -3.08 17.94 -0.66
N GLU A 182 -4.40 17.97 -0.45
CA GLU A 182 -5.12 19.15 0.00
C GLU A 182 -5.00 19.26 1.52
N THR A 183 -4.41 20.35 2.01
CA THR A 183 -4.11 20.53 3.45
C THR A 183 -5.24 21.22 4.22
N HIS A 184 -6.37 21.50 3.57
CA HIS A 184 -7.50 22.19 4.17
C HIS A 184 -8.80 21.90 3.43
N VAL A 185 -9.89 21.68 4.17
CA VAL A 185 -11.27 21.79 3.69
C VAL A 185 -11.99 22.83 4.54
#